data_AF-A0A6A6PY06-F1
#
_entry.id   AF-A0A6A6PY06-F1
#
_cell.length_a   1.000
_cell.length_b   1.000
_cell.length_c   1.000
_cell.angle_alpha   90.00
_cell.angle_beta   90.00
_cell.angle_gamma   90.00
#
_symmetry.space_group_name_H-M   'P 1'
#
loop_
_entity.id
_entity.type
_entity.pdbx_description
1 polymer ?
#
loop_
_entity_poly.entity_id
_entity_poly.type
_entity_poly.pdbx_seq_one_letter_code
_entity_poly.pdbx_strand_id
1 'polypeptide(L)'
;MADTLITPEVEPSAGNIELKDNTIILVLGASGDLAKKKTFPALFGLFRNGFLPKGVKIIGYARTKMDHTEYLKRVKSHIKTPTKEMEQQLEDFCSVATYVSGQYDKDDSFQNLEKHLQEVEKGQEKTNRIFYMALPPSVFIPVSEHLKRNNYPKNGVSRIIIEKPFGKDLESSRELDRALRPNWTEEEIFRIDHYLGKEMVKNILILRFGNEFFGATWNRNHIDNVQITFKEPFGTEGRGGYFDEFGIIRDVMQNHLLQVLTLLSMERPISFSAEDIRDEKVRVLRSITPIEPKNVIIGQYERSLDGNKPGYKEDDTVPKDSRCPTFASMVAYIKNERWDGVPFILKAGKALNEQKTEVRIQFKDVTSGIFKDIPRNELVLRVQPNESIYIKMNSKLPGLSMQTVLTELDLTYRRRFSDLKIPEAYESLILDALKGDHSNFVRDDELDASWRIFSPLLHYLDDNKEIIPMGYPYGSRGPAVLDDFTASYGYKFSDAAGYQWPQTSAEGNKL
;
A
#
# COMPACT_ATOMS: atom_id res chain seq x y z
N MET A 1 -6.34 -19.42 20.66
CA MET A 1 -6.45 -18.89 19.29
C MET A 1 -6.48 -17.39 19.40
N ALA A 2 -5.66 -16.66 18.62
CA ALA A 2 -5.68 -15.21 18.64
C ALA A 2 -6.84 -14.74 17.75
N ASP A 3 -7.86 -14.13 18.35
CA ASP A 3 -9.00 -13.61 17.61
C ASP A 3 -8.59 -12.31 16.90
N THR A 4 -9.14 -12.06 15.72
CA THR A 4 -9.01 -10.75 15.03
C THR A 4 -10.05 -9.75 15.58
N LEU A 5 -10.78 -10.13 16.63
CA LEU A 5 -12.05 -9.52 17.01
C LEU A 5 -11.89 -8.51 18.14
N ILE A 6 -12.12 -7.25 17.81
CA ILE A 6 -13.03 -6.40 18.57
C ILE A 6 -14.13 -6.06 17.55
N THR A 7 -15.33 -6.62 17.69
CA THR A 7 -16.48 -6.16 16.89
C THR A 7 -16.75 -4.72 17.26
N PRO A 8 -16.49 -3.74 16.37
CA PRO A 8 -16.86 -2.39 16.69
C PRO A 8 -18.33 -2.24 16.27
N GLU A 9 -19.17 -1.76 17.19
CA GLU A 9 -20.45 -1.14 16.84
C GLU A 9 -20.13 0.15 16.06
N VAL A 10 -19.64 0.03 14.83
CA VAL A 10 -19.58 1.17 13.91
C VAL A 10 -20.91 1.17 13.20
N GLU A 11 -21.76 2.15 13.53
CA GLU A 11 -22.94 2.44 12.73
C GLU A 11 -22.48 2.60 11.26
N PRO A 12 -23.13 1.93 10.29
CA PRO A 12 -22.80 2.12 8.89
C PRO A 12 -22.89 3.62 8.58
N SER A 13 -21.80 4.19 8.05
CA SER A 13 -21.79 5.58 7.61
C SER A 13 -22.98 5.79 6.67
N ALA A 14 -23.81 6.79 6.96
CA ALA A 14 -25.00 7.10 6.18
C ALA A 14 -24.65 7.17 4.68
N GLY A 15 -25.06 6.16 3.90
CA GLY A 15 -24.82 6.09 2.45
C GLY A 15 -24.29 4.75 1.92
N ASN A 16 -23.59 3.94 2.72
CA ASN A 16 -22.93 2.72 2.21
C ASN A 16 -23.82 1.47 2.29
N ILE A 17 -23.98 0.76 1.17
CA ILE A 17 -24.73 -0.51 1.13
C ILE A 17 -23.81 -1.69 1.49
N GLU A 18 -23.89 -2.19 2.70
CA GLU A 18 -23.17 -3.42 3.09
C GLU A 18 -23.82 -4.67 2.47
N LEU A 19 -23.00 -5.53 1.87
CA LEU A 19 -23.47 -6.80 1.31
C LEU A 19 -23.48 -7.87 2.42
N LYS A 20 -24.67 -8.28 2.87
CA LYS A 20 -24.84 -9.21 4.00
C LYS A 20 -25.21 -10.64 3.60
N ASP A 21 -25.78 -10.82 2.42
CA ASP A 21 -26.24 -12.09 1.88
C ASP A 21 -26.14 -12.13 0.34
N ASN A 22 -26.47 -13.29 -0.24
CA ASN A 22 -26.67 -13.49 -1.69
C ASN A 22 -25.54 -12.91 -2.56
N THR A 23 -24.29 -13.08 -2.11
CA THR A 23 -23.12 -12.45 -2.72
C THR A 23 -22.22 -13.46 -3.39
N ILE A 24 -21.89 -13.20 -4.66
CA ILE A 24 -20.88 -13.92 -5.42
C ILE A 24 -19.61 -13.08 -5.50
N ILE A 25 -18.48 -13.67 -5.13
CA ILE A 25 -17.15 -13.07 -5.34
C ILE A 25 -16.49 -13.81 -6.50
N LEU A 26 -16.42 -13.17 -7.65
CA LEU A 26 -15.77 -13.67 -8.85
C LEU A 26 -14.31 -13.21 -8.88
N VAL A 27 -13.36 -14.15 -8.77
CA VAL A 27 -11.93 -13.89 -8.86
C VAL A 27 -11.47 -14.15 -10.31
N LEU A 28 -11.40 -13.09 -11.11
CA LEU A 28 -10.87 -13.16 -12.46
C LEU A 28 -9.34 -13.19 -12.42
N GLY A 29 -8.74 -14.06 -13.23
CA GLY A 29 -7.31 -14.37 -13.08
C GLY A 29 -7.04 -15.31 -11.92
N ALA A 30 -7.99 -16.18 -11.56
CA ALA A 30 -7.86 -17.14 -10.46
C ALA A 30 -6.65 -18.09 -10.58
N SER A 31 -6.12 -18.33 -11.79
CA SER A 31 -4.87 -19.07 -11.97
C SER A 31 -3.61 -18.22 -11.75
N GLY A 32 -3.73 -16.92 -11.50
CA GLY A 32 -2.61 -16.01 -11.33
C GLY A 32 -1.84 -16.16 -10.03
N ASP A 33 -0.68 -15.51 -9.97
CA ASP A 33 0.20 -15.50 -8.81
C ASP A 33 -0.39 -14.69 -7.65
N LEU A 34 -1.04 -13.56 -7.95
CA LEU A 34 -1.72 -12.72 -6.98
C LEU A 34 -2.90 -13.46 -6.33
N ALA A 35 -3.73 -14.12 -7.14
CA ALA A 35 -4.88 -14.87 -6.66
C ALA A 35 -4.50 -15.93 -5.62
N LYS A 36 -3.53 -16.80 -5.94
CA LYS A 36 -3.10 -17.88 -5.04
C LYS A 36 -2.36 -17.36 -3.80
N LYS A 37 -1.52 -16.32 -3.93
CA LYS A 37 -0.65 -15.83 -2.84
C LYS A 37 -1.33 -14.84 -1.90
N LYS A 38 -2.36 -14.11 -2.36
CA LYS A 38 -2.97 -12.99 -1.65
C LYS A 38 -4.49 -13.04 -1.62
N THR A 39 -5.17 -13.11 -2.77
CA THR A 39 -6.65 -12.99 -2.83
C THR A 39 -7.36 -14.16 -2.14
N PHE A 40 -7.06 -15.42 -2.48
CA PHE A 40 -7.69 -16.58 -1.83
C PHE A 40 -7.32 -16.72 -0.35
N PRO A 41 -6.05 -16.52 0.07
CA PRO A 41 -5.72 -16.45 1.50
C PRO A 41 -6.51 -15.37 2.25
N ALA A 42 -6.73 -14.20 1.65
CA ALA A 42 -7.52 -13.14 2.26
C ALA A 42 -9.01 -13.52 2.38
N LEU A 43 -9.60 -14.09 1.32
CA LEU A 43 -10.97 -14.58 1.35
C LEU A 43 -11.16 -15.69 2.40
N PHE A 44 -10.20 -16.60 2.54
CA PHE A 44 -10.21 -17.61 3.59
C PHE A 44 -10.11 -16.98 4.99
N GLY A 45 -9.26 -15.97 5.16
CA GLY A 45 -9.14 -15.19 6.39
C GLY A 45 -10.44 -14.51 6.81
N LEU A 46 -11.19 -13.96 5.85
CA LEU A 46 -12.52 -13.39 6.09
C LEU A 46 -13.58 -14.47 6.35
N PHE A 47 -13.54 -15.59 5.63
CA PHE A 47 -14.47 -16.71 5.80
C PHE A 47 -14.38 -17.32 7.19
N ARG A 48 -13.18 -17.69 7.64
CA ARG A 48 -12.96 -18.32 8.97
C ARG A 48 -13.39 -17.42 10.12
N ASN A 49 -13.30 -16.10 9.92
CA ASN A 49 -13.62 -15.09 10.91
C ASN A 49 -15.09 -14.62 10.81
N GLY A 50 -15.91 -15.20 9.92
CA GLY A 50 -17.33 -14.87 9.79
C GLY A 50 -17.63 -13.51 9.17
N PHE A 51 -16.66 -12.90 8.46
CA PHE A 51 -16.82 -11.59 7.83
C PHE A 51 -17.36 -11.64 6.40
N LEU A 52 -17.44 -12.83 5.79
CA LEU A 52 -18.07 -12.96 4.47
C LEU A 52 -19.60 -13.01 4.57
N PRO A 53 -20.33 -12.55 3.53
CA PRO A 53 -21.78 -12.60 3.49
C PRO A 53 -22.34 -14.01 3.71
N LYS A 54 -23.53 -14.10 4.30
CA LYS A 54 -24.21 -15.39 4.47
C LYS A 54 -24.49 -16.04 3.12
N GLY A 55 -24.10 -17.31 2.98
CA GLY A 55 -24.29 -18.07 1.74
C GLY A 55 -23.38 -17.64 0.59
N VAL A 56 -22.27 -16.93 0.87
CA VAL A 56 -21.31 -16.48 -0.14
C VAL A 56 -20.87 -17.61 -1.08
N LYS A 57 -20.68 -17.27 -2.34
CA LYS A 57 -20.11 -18.18 -3.36
C LYS A 57 -18.88 -17.53 -3.95
N ILE A 58 -17.80 -18.31 -4.07
CA ILE A 58 -16.54 -17.85 -4.62
C ILE A 58 -16.32 -18.55 -5.94
N ILE A 59 -16.09 -17.80 -7.00
CA ILE A 59 -15.97 -18.36 -8.34
C ILE A 59 -14.64 -17.91 -8.93
N GLY A 60 -13.77 -18.85 -9.26
CA GLY A 60 -12.54 -18.55 -9.99
C GLY A 60 -12.81 -18.53 -11.50
N TYR A 61 -12.22 -17.57 -12.21
CA TYR A 61 -12.30 -17.50 -13.66
C TYR A 61 -10.92 -17.27 -14.28
N ALA A 62 -10.49 -18.12 -15.22
CA ALA A 62 -9.27 -17.88 -16.01
C ALA A 62 -9.23 -18.70 -17.32
N ARG A 63 -8.27 -18.36 -18.20
CA ARG A 63 -8.01 -19.07 -19.46
C ARG A 63 -7.58 -20.52 -19.28
N THR A 64 -6.92 -20.81 -18.15
CA THR A 64 -6.37 -22.14 -17.86
C THR A 64 -7.52 -23.14 -17.71
N LYS A 65 -7.53 -24.20 -18.53
CA LYS A 65 -8.45 -25.31 -18.32
C LYS A 65 -7.92 -26.16 -17.17
N MET A 66 -8.70 -26.26 -16.11
CA MET A 66 -8.43 -27.11 -14.95
C MET A 66 -9.74 -27.69 -14.45
N ASP A 67 -9.69 -28.90 -13.91
CA ASP A 67 -10.84 -29.48 -13.23
C ASP A 67 -10.99 -28.89 -11.81
N HIS A 68 -12.08 -29.25 -11.15
CA HIS A 68 -12.39 -28.75 -9.82
C HIS A 68 -11.34 -29.16 -8.77
N THR A 69 -10.80 -30.38 -8.88
CA THR A 69 -9.78 -30.91 -7.95
C THR A 69 -8.47 -30.15 -8.06
N GLU A 70 -8.01 -29.88 -9.28
CA GLU A 70 -6.81 -29.09 -9.56
C GLU A 70 -6.99 -27.64 -9.09
N TYR A 71 -8.17 -27.04 -9.34
CA TYR A 71 -8.49 -25.71 -8.85
C TYR A 71 -8.40 -25.62 -7.32
N LEU A 72 -9.04 -26.52 -6.60
CA LEU A 72 -9.01 -26.54 -5.13
C LEU A 72 -7.58 -26.76 -4.60
N LYS A 73 -6.79 -27.63 -5.23
CA LYS A 73 -5.37 -27.80 -4.88
C LYS A 73 -4.61 -26.48 -5.00
N ARG A 74 -4.89 -25.69 -6.03
CA ARG A 74 -4.27 -24.37 -6.24
C ARG A 74 -4.70 -23.36 -5.17
N VAL A 75 -6.00 -23.31 -4.84
CA VAL A 75 -6.53 -22.47 -3.76
C VAL A 75 -5.86 -22.78 -2.42
N LYS A 76 -5.70 -24.07 -2.09
CA LYS A 76 -5.07 -24.52 -0.83
C LYS A 76 -3.57 -24.25 -0.75
N SER A 77 -2.87 -24.15 -1.88
CA SER A 77 -1.39 -24.20 -1.94
C SER A 77 -0.61 -23.16 -1.12
N HIS A 78 -1.21 -22.01 -0.82
CA HIS A 78 -0.56 -20.92 -0.05
C HIS A 78 -1.30 -20.59 1.25
N ILE A 79 -2.31 -21.39 1.61
CA ILE A 79 -3.07 -21.23 2.85
C ILE A 79 -2.45 -22.17 3.89
N LYS A 80 -1.92 -21.58 4.98
CA LYS A 80 -1.34 -22.36 6.08
C LYS A 80 -2.44 -22.71 7.09
N THR A 81 -2.57 -23.98 7.42
CA THR A 81 -3.53 -24.52 8.39
C THR A 81 -2.79 -25.22 9.53
N PRO A 82 -2.29 -24.47 10.54
CA PRO A 82 -1.52 -25.04 11.65
C PRO A 82 -2.35 -25.90 12.62
N THR A 83 -3.69 -25.86 12.54
CA THR A 83 -4.59 -26.62 13.43
C THR A 83 -5.60 -27.41 12.61
N LYS A 84 -6.07 -28.55 13.15
CA LYS A 84 -7.12 -29.37 12.52
C LYS A 84 -8.42 -28.61 12.29
N GLU A 85 -8.75 -27.68 13.19
CA GLU A 85 -9.90 -26.80 13.03
C GLU A 85 -9.76 -25.92 11.77
N MET A 86 -8.57 -25.35 11.54
CA MET A 86 -8.33 -24.55 10.33
C MET A 86 -8.32 -25.41 9.07
N GLU A 87 -7.93 -26.68 9.15
CA GLU A 87 -8.06 -27.63 8.04
C GLU A 87 -9.53 -27.85 7.68
N GLN A 88 -10.39 -28.10 8.69
CA GLN A 88 -11.84 -28.23 8.47
C GLN A 88 -12.45 -26.96 7.90
N GLN A 89 -12.11 -25.79 8.46
CA GLN A 89 -12.58 -24.49 7.94
C GLN A 89 -12.14 -24.27 6.48
N LEU A 90 -10.95 -24.75 6.10
CA LEU A 90 -10.47 -24.67 4.72
C LEU A 90 -11.24 -25.60 3.79
N GLU A 91 -11.67 -26.78 4.26
CA GLU A 91 -12.56 -27.66 3.51
C GLU A 91 -13.94 -27.01 3.32
N ASP A 92 -14.50 -26.43 4.37
CA ASP A 92 -15.78 -25.70 4.31
C ASP A 92 -15.68 -24.51 3.34
N PHE A 93 -14.57 -23.76 3.37
CA PHE A 93 -14.29 -22.70 2.39
C PHE A 93 -14.20 -23.24 0.95
N CYS A 94 -13.57 -24.38 0.75
CA CYS A 94 -13.49 -25.01 -0.57
C CYS A 94 -14.87 -25.45 -1.08
N SER A 95 -15.79 -25.83 -0.19
CA SER A 95 -17.16 -26.24 -0.56
C SER A 95 -17.99 -25.12 -1.20
N VAL A 96 -17.62 -23.85 -0.94
CA VAL A 96 -18.27 -22.68 -1.55
C VAL A 96 -17.48 -22.11 -2.74
N ALA A 97 -16.36 -22.72 -3.12
CA ALA A 97 -15.49 -22.28 -4.20
C ALA A 97 -15.71 -23.12 -5.47
N THR A 98 -16.04 -22.50 -6.59
CA THR A 98 -16.16 -23.15 -7.91
C THR A 98 -15.26 -22.49 -8.95
N TYR A 99 -15.15 -23.06 -10.16
CA TYR A 99 -14.25 -22.57 -11.21
C TYR A 99 -14.90 -22.66 -12.58
N VAL A 100 -14.68 -21.64 -13.41
CA VAL A 100 -15.09 -21.59 -14.81
C VAL A 100 -13.89 -21.20 -15.67
N SER A 101 -13.57 -22.00 -16.69
CA SER A 101 -12.54 -21.63 -17.66
C SER A 101 -13.13 -20.82 -18.82
N GLY A 102 -12.45 -19.75 -19.24
CA GLY A 102 -12.87 -18.95 -20.39
C GLY A 102 -11.84 -17.92 -20.82
N GLN A 103 -11.99 -17.41 -22.04
CA GLN A 103 -11.13 -16.35 -22.58
C GLN A 103 -11.57 -14.97 -22.07
N TYR A 104 -10.66 -14.00 -22.09
CA TYR A 104 -10.91 -12.63 -21.61
C TYR A 104 -11.46 -11.69 -22.70
N ASP A 105 -11.44 -12.14 -23.96
CA ASP A 105 -11.73 -11.36 -25.17
C ASP A 105 -12.86 -12.01 -26.03
N LYS A 106 -13.62 -12.96 -25.47
CA LYS A 106 -14.68 -13.70 -26.19
C LYS A 106 -15.99 -13.65 -25.45
N ASP A 107 -17.02 -13.09 -26.08
CA ASP A 107 -18.38 -13.03 -25.52
C ASP A 107 -18.92 -14.41 -25.10
N ASP A 108 -18.72 -15.45 -25.91
CA ASP A 108 -19.15 -16.82 -25.61
C ASP A 108 -18.61 -17.33 -24.26
N SER A 109 -17.41 -16.91 -23.87
CA SER A 109 -16.82 -17.29 -22.58
C SER A 109 -17.54 -16.63 -21.40
N PHE A 110 -17.93 -15.37 -21.54
CA PHE A 110 -18.68 -14.64 -20.52
C PHE A 110 -20.16 -15.05 -20.47
N GLN A 111 -20.75 -15.44 -21.60
CA GLN A 111 -22.07 -16.07 -21.64
C GLN A 111 -22.08 -17.43 -20.96
N ASN A 112 -21.02 -18.23 -21.12
CA ASN A 112 -20.86 -19.48 -20.39
C ASN A 112 -20.70 -19.24 -18.88
N LEU A 113 -19.92 -18.22 -18.49
CA LEU A 113 -19.84 -17.77 -17.11
C LEU A 113 -21.22 -17.35 -16.58
N GLU A 114 -22.03 -16.64 -17.37
CA GLU A 114 -23.37 -16.20 -16.95
C GLU A 114 -24.30 -17.38 -16.64
N LYS A 115 -24.24 -18.45 -17.43
CA LYS A 115 -25.02 -19.67 -17.15
C LYS A 115 -24.68 -20.24 -15.77
N HIS A 116 -23.39 -20.34 -15.47
CA HIS A 116 -22.92 -20.82 -14.16
C HIS A 116 -23.33 -19.87 -13.03
N LEU A 117 -23.27 -18.55 -13.23
CA LEU A 117 -23.73 -17.56 -12.26
C LEU A 117 -25.23 -17.74 -11.96
N GLN A 118 -26.07 -17.86 -13.00
CA GLN A 118 -27.52 -18.06 -12.85
C GLN A 118 -27.89 -19.38 -12.16
N GLU A 119 -27.11 -20.45 -12.39
CA GLU A 119 -27.28 -21.72 -11.69
C GLU A 119 -27.00 -21.58 -10.19
N VAL A 120 -25.93 -20.86 -9.84
CA VAL A 120 -25.53 -20.60 -8.44
C VAL A 120 -26.51 -19.66 -7.72
N GLU A 121 -27.10 -18.72 -8.47
CA GLU A 121 -28.06 -17.73 -7.99
C GLU A 121 -29.49 -18.23 -7.89
N LYS A 122 -29.76 -19.44 -8.38
CA LYS A 122 -31.12 -19.98 -8.52
C LYS A 122 -31.88 -19.92 -7.18
N GLY A 123 -33.03 -19.25 -7.18
CA GLY A 123 -33.89 -19.09 -6.01
C GLY A 123 -33.61 -17.85 -5.17
N GLN A 124 -32.67 -16.98 -5.56
CA GLN A 124 -32.41 -15.70 -4.93
C GLN A 124 -33.10 -14.57 -5.70
N GLU A 125 -33.87 -13.71 -5.01
CA GLU A 125 -34.57 -12.58 -5.65
C GLU A 125 -33.62 -11.40 -5.98
N LYS A 126 -32.57 -11.23 -5.18
CA LYS A 126 -31.53 -10.21 -5.33
C LYS A 126 -30.17 -10.87 -5.23
N THR A 127 -29.27 -10.57 -6.16
CA THR A 127 -27.93 -11.17 -6.21
C THR A 127 -26.86 -10.10 -6.35
N ASN A 128 -25.91 -10.11 -5.43
CA ASN A 128 -24.82 -9.16 -5.41
C ASN A 128 -23.58 -9.82 -6.03
N ARG A 129 -22.85 -9.10 -6.89
CA ARG A 129 -21.68 -9.64 -7.60
C ARG A 129 -20.47 -8.72 -7.41
N ILE A 130 -19.42 -9.23 -6.78
CA ILE A 130 -18.10 -8.58 -6.70
C ILE A 130 -17.18 -9.22 -7.74
N PHE A 131 -16.61 -8.38 -8.60
CA PHE A 131 -15.63 -8.77 -9.61
C PHE A 131 -14.24 -8.36 -9.18
N TYR A 132 -13.44 -9.31 -8.68
CA TYR A 132 -12.03 -9.08 -8.34
C TYR A 132 -11.16 -9.31 -9.58
N MET A 133 -10.61 -8.25 -10.14
CA MET A 133 -9.75 -8.31 -11.34
C MET A 133 -8.28 -8.53 -10.98
N ALA A 134 -7.93 -9.78 -10.63
CA ALA A 134 -6.53 -10.20 -10.45
C ALA A 134 -5.86 -10.47 -11.82
N LEU A 135 -5.94 -9.49 -12.71
CA LEU A 135 -5.57 -9.58 -14.13
C LEU A 135 -4.45 -8.59 -14.48
N PRO A 136 -3.72 -8.82 -15.59
CA PRO A 136 -2.82 -7.81 -16.11
C PRO A 136 -3.60 -6.61 -16.69
N PRO A 137 -3.03 -5.39 -16.70
CA PRO A 137 -3.71 -4.18 -17.16
C PRO A 137 -4.23 -4.25 -18.60
N SER A 138 -3.53 -4.98 -19.48
CA SER A 138 -3.87 -5.09 -20.89
C SER A 138 -5.23 -5.72 -21.16
N VAL A 139 -5.80 -6.44 -20.20
CA VAL A 139 -7.13 -7.05 -20.32
C VAL A 139 -8.19 -6.36 -19.46
N PHE A 140 -7.87 -5.29 -18.74
CA PHE A 140 -8.83 -4.64 -17.85
C PHE A 140 -10.05 -4.10 -18.60
N ILE A 141 -9.82 -3.30 -19.63
CA ILE A 141 -10.87 -2.69 -20.44
C ILE A 141 -11.78 -3.75 -21.09
N PRO A 142 -11.26 -4.72 -21.88
CA PRO A 142 -12.14 -5.69 -22.53
C PRO A 142 -12.92 -6.55 -21.53
N VAL A 143 -12.29 -6.97 -20.43
CA VAL A 143 -12.97 -7.76 -19.40
C VAL A 143 -14.07 -6.94 -18.72
N SER A 144 -13.79 -5.68 -18.39
CA SER A 144 -14.77 -4.76 -17.81
C SER A 144 -16.01 -4.58 -18.69
N GLU A 145 -15.81 -4.39 -20.00
CA GLU A 145 -16.88 -4.30 -21.00
C GLU A 145 -17.70 -5.60 -21.11
N HIS A 146 -17.02 -6.75 -21.17
CA HIS A 146 -17.69 -8.04 -21.24
C HIS A 146 -18.48 -8.36 -19.97
N LEU A 147 -17.94 -8.04 -18.79
CA LEU A 147 -18.64 -8.20 -17.51
C LEU A 147 -19.89 -7.33 -17.46
N LYS A 148 -19.79 -6.05 -17.83
CA LYS A 148 -20.95 -5.14 -17.82
C LYS A 148 -22.06 -5.62 -18.76
N ARG A 149 -21.68 -6.13 -19.93
CA ARG A 149 -22.63 -6.59 -20.95
C ARG A 149 -23.26 -7.94 -20.65
N ASN A 150 -22.49 -8.91 -20.18
CA ASN A 150 -22.94 -10.31 -20.08
C ASN A 150 -23.21 -10.77 -18.63
N ASN A 151 -22.52 -10.19 -17.65
CA ASN A 151 -22.51 -10.68 -16.27
C ASN A 151 -22.91 -9.65 -15.22
N TYR A 152 -23.41 -8.48 -15.61
CA TYR A 152 -23.89 -7.51 -14.65
C TYR A 152 -25.22 -7.99 -14.03
N PRO A 153 -25.36 -7.98 -12.69
CA PRO A 153 -26.56 -8.50 -12.04
C PRO A 153 -27.78 -7.66 -12.43
N LYS A 154 -28.92 -8.33 -12.71
CA LYS A 154 -30.17 -7.64 -13.06
C LYS A 154 -30.80 -6.92 -11.86
N ASN A 155 -30.74 -7.58 -10.70
CA ASN A 155 -31.27 -7.08 -9.44
C ASN A 155 -30.20 -7.28 -8.36
N GLY A 156 -29.59 -6.21 -7.86
CA GLY A 156 -28.56 -6.30 -6.83
C GLY A 156 -27.47 -5.26 -6.97
N VAL A 157 -26.47 -5.36 -6.11
CA VAL A 157 -25.30 -4.46 -6.13
C VAL A 157 -24.16 -5.15 -6.87
N SER A 158 -23.48 -4.41 -7.74
CA SER A 158 -22.25 -4.86 -8.38
C SER A 158 -21.08 -3.98 -7.96
N ARG A 159 -19.91 -4.60 -7.78
CA ARG A 159 -18.65 -3.90 -7.49
C ARG A 159 -17.52 -4.51 -8.29
N ILE A 160 -16.60 -3.70 -8.75
CA ILE A 160 -15.40 -4.11 -9.46
C ILE A 160 -14.16 -3.66 -8.70
N ILE A 161 -13.33 -4.62 -8.28
CA ILE A 161 -12.08 -4.39 -7.58
C ILE A 161 -10.96 -4.50 -8.61
N ILE A 162 -10.20 -3.41 -8.78
CA ILE A 162 -9.12 -3.32 -9.77
C ILE A 162 -7.77 -3.09 -9.12
N GLU A 163 -6.75 -3.79 -9.62
CA GLU A 163 -5.37 -3.73 -9.13
C GLU A 163 -4.53 -2.76 -9.95
N LYS A 164 -3.48 -2.23 -9.34
CA LYS A 164 -2.45 -1.44 -10.04
C LYS A 164 -1.73 -2.30 -11.11
N PRO A 165 -1.14 -1.69 -12.15
CA PRO A 165 -1.00 -0.26 -12.42
C PRO A 165 -2.25 0.39 -13.05
N PHE A 166 -2.52 1.64 -12.66
CA PHE A 166 -3.58 2.48 -13.23
C PHE A 166 -2.97 3.51 -14.19
N GLY A 167 -2.51 3.03 -15.34
CA GLY A 167 -1.69 3.82 -16.28
C GLY A 167 -0.21 3.81 -15.92
N LYS A 168 0.59 4.46 -16.78
CA LYS A 168 2.03 4.69 -16.62
C LYS A 168 2.38 6.18 -16.46
N ASP A 169 1.42 7.05 -16.75
CA ASP A 169 1.48 8.49 -16.63
C ASP A 169 0.05 9.07 -16.63
N LEU A 170 -0.05 10.40 -16.58
CA LEU A 170 -1.32 11.12 -16.52
C LEU A 170 -2.25 10.79 -17.71
N GLU A 171 -1.73 10.75 -18.94
CA GLU A 171 -2.59 10.53 -20.10
C GLU A 171 -3.07 9.08 -20.17
N SER A 172 -2.19 8.10 -20.01
CA SER A 172 -2.58 6.68 -19.99
C SER A 172 -3.51 6.34 -18.82
N SER A 173 -3.38 7.04 -17.68
CA SER A 173 -4.34 6.93 -16.58
C SER A 173 -5.72 7.48 -16.94
N ARG A 174 -5.78 8.64 -17.62
CA ARG A 174 -7.04 9.23 -18.11
C ARG A 174 -7.69 8.40 -19.21
N GLU A 175 -6.91 7.75 -20.05
CA GLU A 175 -7.42 6.77 -21.04
C GLU A 175 -8.11 5.59 -20.35
N LEU A 176 -7.47 5.01 -19.32
CA LEU A 176 -8.07 3.94 -18.53
C LEU A 176 -9.40 4.38 -17.90
N ASP A 177 -9.43 5.57 -17.29
CA ASP A 177 -10.64 6.10 -16.66
C ASP A 177 -11.76 6.36 -17.69
N ARG A 178 -11.43 6.99 -18.82
CA ARG A 178 -12.37 7.20 -19.95
C ARG A 178 -12.95 5.90 -20.48
N ALA A 179 -12.19 4.80 -20.46
CA ALA A 179 -12.65 3.50 -20.91
C ALA A 179 -13.57 2.79 -19.89
N LEU A 180 -13.36 3.02 -18.58
CA LEU A 180 -14.18 2.40 -17.53
C LEU A 180 -15.50 3.14 -17.29
N ARG A 181 -15.48 4.48 -17.35
CA ARG A 181 -16.62 5.36 -17.00
C ARG A 181 -17.95 5.08 -17.72
N PRO A 182 -18.00 4.66 -19.00
CA PRO A 182 -19.26 4.31 -19.66
C PRO A 182 -19.95 3.08 -19.06
N ASN A 183 -19.17 2.19 -18.46
CA ASN A 183 -19.64 0.90 -17.97
C ASN A 183 -19.79 0.85 -16.45
N TRP A 184 -19.03 1.63 -15.70
CA TRP A 184 -19.00 1.58 -14.25
C TRP A 184 -19.05 2.98 -13.66
N THR A 185 -19.92 3.16 -12.66
CA THR A 185 -19.94 4.37 -11.84
C THR A 185 -18.81 4.34 -10.81
N GLU A 186 -18.39 5.50 -10.32
CA GLU A 186 -17.29 5.58 -9.35
C GLU A 186 -17.60 4.83 -8.02
N GLU A 187 -18.87 4.76 -7.61
CA GLU A 187 -19.33 3.98 -6.45
C GLU A 187 -19.19 2.46 -6.66
N GLU A 188 -19.11 1.99 -7.90
CA GLU A 188 -18.91 0.57 -8.20
C GLU A 188 -17.43 0.20 -8.30
N ILE A 189 -16.53 1.17 -8.46
CA ILE A 189 -15.10 0.95 -8.72
C ILE A 189 -14.28 1.04 -7.43
N PHE A 190 -13.51 -0.02 -7.16
CA PHE A 190 -12.64 -0.15 -6.00
C PHE A 190 -11.18 -0.31 -6.48
N ARG A 191 -10.48 0.82 -6.61
CA ARG A 191 -9.06 0.87 -7.03
C ARG A 191 -8.14 0.54 -5.85
N ILE A 192 -7.51 -0.62 -5.89
CA ILE A 192 -6.62 -1.08 -4.81
C ILE A 192 -5.30 -0.31 -4.83
N ASP A 193 -5.01 0.33 -3.71
CA ASP A 193 -3.67 0.47 -3.19
C ASP A 193 -3.58 -0.32 -1.87
N HIS A 194 -2.89 -1.46 -1.90
CA HIS A 194 -2.81 -2.35 -0.73
C HIS A 194 -2.10 -1.72 0.48
N TYR A 195 -1.40 -0.60 0.35
CA TYR A 195 -0.87 0.11 1.52
C TYR A 195 -1.97 0.75 2.37
N LEU A 196 -3.08 1.17 1.77
CA LEU A 196 -4.23 1.70 2.49
C LEU A 196 -4.91 0.65 3.38
N GLY A 197 -4.75 -0.63 3.06
CA GLY A 197 -5.23 -1.74 3.88
C GLY A 197 -4.32 -2.10 5.07
N LYS A 198 -3.14 -1.49 5.21
CA LYS A 198 -2.21 -1.82 6.30
C LYS A 198 -2.63 -1.16 7.61
N GLU A 199 -2.59 -1.92 8.69
CA GLU A 199 -2.98 -1.50 10.05
C GLU A 199 -2.41 -0.12 10.44
N MET A 200 -1.09 0.04 10.30
CA MET A 200 -0.41 1.27 10.70
C MET A 200 -0.72 2.46 9.81
N VAL A 201 -1.13 2.23 8.56
CA VAL A 201 -1.57 3.28 7.64
C VAL A 201 -2.98 3.73 8.02
N LYS A 202 -3.90 2.79 8.31
CA LYS A 202 -5.24 3.10 8.82
C LYS A 202 -5.18 3.86 10.15
N ASN A 203 -4.22 3.52 11.01
CA ASN A 203 -4.06 4.17 12.31
C ASN A 203 -3.59 5.64 12.24
N ILE A 204 -3.12 6.13 11.08
CA ILE A 204 -2.68 7.53 10.93
C ILE A 204 -3.80 8.51 11.28
N LEU A 205 -5.03 8.26 10.80
CA LEU A 205 -6.16 9.16 11.06
C LEU A 205 -6.54 9.19 12.54
N ILE A 206 -6.57 8.03 13.20
CA ILE A 206 -6.85 7.91 14.63
C ILE A 206 -5.76 8.61 15.45
N LEU A 207 -4.48 8.40 15.09
CA LEU A 207 -3.36 9.04 15.77
C LEU A 207 -3.45 10.57 15.68
N ARG A 208 -3.71 11.11 14.49
CA ARG A 208 -3.74 12.55 14.25
C ARG A 208 -4.96 13.24 14.87
N PHE A 209 -6.15 12.67 14.67
CA PHE A 209 -7.39 13.36 14.98
C PHE A 209 -8.02 12.94 16.29
N GLY A 210 -7.62 11.81 16.87
CA GLY A 210 -8.05 11.33 18.19
C GLY A 210 -7.17 11.75 19.36
N ASN A 211 -6.07 12.47 19.12
CA ASN A 211 -5.11 12.87 20.17
C ASN A 211 -4.81 14.38 20.09
N GLU A 212 -5.16 15.13 21.14
CA GLU A 212 -5.03 16.59 21.19
C GLU A 212 -3.57 17.06 21.01
N PHE A 213 -2.62 16.41 21.68
CA PHE A 213 -1.22 16.80 21.63
C PHE A 213 -0.57 16.59 20.25
N PHE A 214 -1.00 15.56 19.51
CA PHE A 214 -0.61 15.43 18.10
C PHE A 214 -1.28 16.51 17.27
N GLY A 215 -2.58 16.76 17.45
CA GLY A 215 -3.30 17.84 16.76
C GLY A 215 -2.62 19.21 16.87
N ALA A 216 -2.17 19.58 18.08
CA ALA A 216 -1.49 20.86 18.33
C ALA A 216 -0.13 20.98 17.62
N THR A 217 0.61 19.87 17.50
CA THR A 217 1.98 19.86 16.97
C THR A 217 2.08 19.50 15.48
N TRP A 218 0.96 19.14 14.84
CA TRP A 218 0.93 18.64 13.45
C TRP A 218 0.93 19.74 12.37
N ASN A 219 1.93 20.61 12.38
CA ASN A 219 2.04 21.73 11.44
C ASN A 219 3.48 22.26 11.30
N ARG A 220 3.70 23.13 10.32
CA ARG A 220 4.97 23.80 9.99
C ARG A 220 5.63 24.56 11.15
N ASN A 221 4.93 24.88 12.23
CA ASN A 221 5.54 25.58 13.36
C ASN A 221 6.40 24.63 14.21
N HIS A 222 6.04 23.35 14.26
CA HIS A 222 6.70 22.34 15.09
C HIS A 222 7.44 21.28 14.29
N ILE A 223 6.95 20.93 13.10
CA ILE A 223 7.57 19.92 12.22
C ILE A 223 8.62 20.61 11.35
N ASP A 224 9.81 19.99 11.27
CA ASP A 224 10.89 20.43 10.39
C ASP A 224 10.82 19.71 9.04
N ASN A 225 10.76 18.38 9.06
CA ASN A 225 10.64 17.55 7.86
C ASN A 225 9.83 16.27 8.13
N VAL A 226 9.27 15.71 7.06
CA VAL A 226 8.58 14.42 7.07
C VAL A 226 9.28 13.48 6.11
N GLN A 227 9.50 12.24 6.52
CA GLN A 227 10.11 11.19 5.71
C GLN A 227 9.19 10.00 5.60
N ILE A 228 9.04 9.49 4.39
CA ILE A 228 8.32 8.24 4.12
C ILE A 228 9.27 7.33 3.38
N THR A 229 9.59 6.18 4.00
CA THR A 229 10.63 5.28 3.52
C THR A 229 10.03 3.92 3.21
N PHE A 230 10.37 3.37 2.05
CA PHE A 230 10.11 1.99 1.64
C PHE A 230 11.43 1.34 1.21
N LYS A 231 11.72 0.17 1.76
CA LYS A 231 12.94 -0.59 1.50
C LYS A 231 12.61 -2.06 1.36
N GLU A 232 13.16 -2.67 0.31
CA GLU A 232 13.13 -4.11 0.11
C GLU A 232 14.56 -4.65 0.06
N PRO A 233 14.87 -5.77 0.76
CA PRO A 233 16.20 -6.38 0.77
C PRO A 233 16.43 -7.32 -0.41
N PHE A 234 15.42 -7.47 -1.28
CA PHE A 234 15.46 -8.28 -2.48
C PHE A 234 15.46 -7.41 -3.74
N GLY A 235 15.99 -7.93 -4.85
CA GLY A 235 16.03 -7.25 -6.14
C GLY A 235 14.71 -7.41 -6.90
N THR A 236 14.78 -7.50 -8.23
CA THR A 236 13.62 -7.79 -9.07
C THR A 236 13.28 -9.28 -9.20
N GLU A 237 14.12 -10.17 -8.66
CA GLU A 237 13.87 -11.63 -8.56
C GLU A 237 13.37 -12.27 -9.87
N GLY A 238 14.06 -11.97 -10.98
CA GLY A 238 13.74 -12.49 -12.32
C GLY A 238 12.53 -11.83 -13.00
N ARG A 239 12.00 -10.75 -12.42
CA ARG A 239 10.98 -9.88 -13.03
C ARG A 239 11.55 -8.55 -13.50
N GLY A 240 12.85 -8.50 -13.77
CA GLY A 240 13.56 -7.29 -14.19
C GLY A 240 12.92 -6.64 -15.41
N GLY A 241 12.64 -7.41 -16.47
CA GLY A 241 12.02 -6.89 -17.70
C GLY A 241 10.65 -6.22 -17.49
N TYR A 242 9.81 -6.77 -16.60
CA TYR A 242 8.54 -6.12 -16.24
C TYR A 242 8.79 -4.84 -15.43
N PHE A 243 9.69 -4.89 -14.45
CA PHE A 243 10.02 -3.73 -13.63
C PHE A 243 10.66 -2.59 -14.46
N ASP A 244 11.40 -2.92 -15.53
CA ASP A 244 12.06 -1.97 -16.42
C ASP A 244 11.09 -1.00 -17.10
N GLU A 245 9.86 -1.45 -17.36
CA GLU A 245 8.82 -0.61 -17.97
C GLU A 245 8.21 0.43 -17.01
N PHE A 246 8.43 0.28 -15.70
CA PHE A 246 7.77 1.12 -14.68
C PHE A 246 8.78 1.89 -13.82
N GLY A 247 9.79 1.19 -13.30
CA GLY A 247 10.74 1.70 -12.33
C GLY A 247 10.14 1.99 -10.96
N ILE A 248 11.01 2.28 -9.99
CA ILE A 248 10.62 2.40 -8.58
C ILE A 248 9.63 3.54 -8.31
N ILE A 249 9.66 4.59 -9.13
CA ILE A 249 8.78 5.76 -8.99
C ILE A 249 7.33 5.35 -9.26
N ARG A 250 7.07 4.64 -10.36
CA ARG A 250 5.72 4.14 -10.71
C ARG A 250 5.33 2.95 -9.84
N ASP A 251 6.27 2.08 -9.50
CA ASP A 251 5.99 0.86 -8.71
C ASP A 251 5.53 1.19 -7.28
N VAL A 252 6.18 2.17 -6.61
CA VAL A 252 6.00 2.39 -5.16
C VAL A 252 5.74 3.85 -4.79
N MET A 253 6.37 4.83 -5.44
CA MET A 253 6.30 6.22 -4.96
C MET A 253 4.99 6.92 -5.33
N GLN A 254 4.59 6.83 -6.59
CA GLN A 254 3.37 7.49 -7.11
C GLN A 254 2.10 6.96 -6.45
N ASN A 255 2.10 5.71 -6.00
CA ASN A 255 0.99 5.07 -5.30
C ASN A 255 1.24 5.04 -3.78
N HIS A 256 1.93 4.02 -3.26
CA HIS A 256 2.00 3.69 -1.84
C HIS A 256 2.51 4.84 -0.96
N LEU A 257 3.64 5.45 -1.34
CA LEU A 257 4.21 6.53 -0.53
C LEU A 257 3.36 7.79 -0.59
N LEU A 258 2.79 8.10 -1.76
CA LEU A 258 1.92 9.25 -1.92
C LEU A 258 0.60 9.07 -1.15
N GLN A 259 0.03 7.86 -1.15
CA GLN A 259 -1.14 7.53 -0.34
C GLN A 259 -0.89 7.77 1.15
N VAL A 260 0.23 7.27 1.67
CA VAL A 260 0.64 7.54 3.06
C VAL A 260 0.85 9.05 3.28
N LEU A 261 1.47 9.76 2.33
CA LEU A 261 1.64 11.22 2.40
C LEU A 261 0.30 11.93 2.56
N THR A 262 -0.71 11.58 1.76
CA THR A 262 -2.04 12.24 1.83
C THR A 262 -2.66 12.08 3.21
N LEU A 263 -2.63 10.88 3.80
CA LEU A 263 -3.17 10.63 5.14
C LEU A 263 -2.40 11.37 6.25
N LEU A 264 -1.09 11.53 6.07
CA LEU A 264 -0.26 12.31 7.00
C LEU A 264 -0.52 13.81 6.93
N SER A 265 -0.96 14.32 5.78
CA SER A 265 -0.94 15.77 5.51
C SER A 265 -2.30 16.40 5.26
N MET A 266 -3.35 15.61 5.02
CA MET A 266 -4.74 16.08 4.87
C MET A 266 -5.23 16.87 6.08
N GLU A 267 -6.16 17.80 5.88
CA GLU A 267 -6.82 18.46 7.02
C GLU A 267 -7.74 17.49 7.76
N ARG A 268 -8.27 17.91 8.92
CA ARG A 268 -9.28 17.12 9.62
C ARG A 268 -10.53 17.05 8.72
N PRO A 269 -10.97 15.86 8.29
CA PRO A 269 -12.17 15.74 7.47
C PRO A 269 -13.41 16.11 8.30
N ILE A 270 -14.49 16.46 7.60
CA ILE A 270 -15.78 16.83 8.24
C ILE A 270 -16.32 15.66 9.06
N SER A 271 -16.18 14.43 8.54
CA SER A 271 -16.52 13.19 9.23
C SER A 271 -15.58 12.05 8.80
N PHE A 272 -15.83 10.84 9.29
CA PHE A 272 -15.17 9.62 8.82
C PHE A 272 -15.90 8.95 7.64
N SER A 273 -16.83 9.66 6.98
CA SER A 273 -17.41 9.18 5.73
C SER A 273 -16.32 9.08 4.65
N ALA A 274 -16.48 8.12 3.73
CA ALA A 274 -15.48 7.86 2.69
C ALA A 274 -15.19 9.09 1.83
N GLU A 275 -16.23 9.83 1.44
CA GLU A 275 -16.06 11.02 0.59
C GLU A 275 -15.41 12.18 1.32
N ASP A 276 -15.74 12.44 2.60
CA ASP A 276 -15.08 13.50 3.38
C ASP A 276 -13.57 13.23 3.54
N ILE A 277 -13.18 11.96 3.69
CA ILE A 277 -11.77 11.56 3.75
C ILE A 277 -11.10 11.74 2.37
N ARG A 278 -11.72 11.24 1.30
CA ARG A 278 -11.18 11.31 -0.06
C ARG A 278 -11.03 12.75 -0.54
N ASP A 279 -11.98 13.63 -0.23
CA ASP A 279 -11.94 15.05 -0.57
C ASP A 279 -10.72 15.75 0.04
N GLU A 280 -10.42 15.49 1.31
CA GLU A 280 -9.26 16.07 1.99
C GLU A 280 -7.93 15.48 1.49
N LYS A 281 -7.89 14.21 1.07
CA LYS A 281 -6.73 13.63 0.36
C LYS A 281 -6.49 14.34 -0.97
N VAL A 282 -7.52 14.52 -1.79
CA VAL A 282 -7.45 15.19 -3.09
C VAL A 282 -7.05 16.66 -2.93
N ARG A 283 -7.58 17.35 -1.92
CA ARG A 283 -7.22 18.75 -1.60
C ARG A 283 -5.72 18.92 -1.38
N VAL A 284 -5.10 17.99 -0.67
CA VAL A 284 -3.63 17.99 -0.50
C VAL A 284 -2.92 17.71 -1.80
N LEU A 285 -3.31 16.69 -2.56
CA LEU A 285 -2.64 16.35 -3.83
C LEU A 285 -2.65 17.54 -4.80
N ARG A 286 -3.77 18.27 -4.86
CA ARG A 286 -3.89 19.50 -5.66
C ARG A 286 -2.94 20.60 -5.21
N SER A 287 -2.56 20.62 -3.94
CA SER A 287 -1.63 21.57 -3.33
C SER A 287 -0.15 21.17 -3.49
N ILE A 288 0.15 19.98 -4.01
CA ILE A 288 1.53 19.54 -4.30
C ILE A 288 1.92 19.98 -5.70
N THR A 289 3.03 20.69 -5.84
CA THR A 289 3.60 21.03 -7.15
C THR A 289 4.27 19.81 -7.78
N PRO A 290 4.35 19.73 -9.13
CA PRO A 290 5.12 18.68 -9.79
C PRO A 290 6.55 18.57 -9.23
N ILE A 291 7.06 17.34 -9.14
CA ILE A 291 8.39 17.10 -8.59
C ILE A 291 9.45 17.66 -9.55
N GLU A 292 10.25 18.59 -9.05
CA GLU A 292 11.33 19.22 -9.82
C GLU A 292 12.57 18.30 -9.86
N PRO A 293 13.24 18.15 -11.02
CA PRO A 293 14.41 17.26 -11.14
C PRO A 293 15.54 17.54 -10.15
N LYS A 294 15.78 18.81 -9.76
CA LYS A 294 16.78 19.19 -8.75
C LYS A 294 16.50 18.62 -7.35
N ASN A 295 15.25 18.25 -7.08
CA ASN A 295 14.80 17.68 -5.80
C ASN A 295 14.74 16.15 -5.85
N VAL A 296 15.51 15.51 -6.73
CA VAL A 296 15.48 14.07 -6.96
C VAL A 296 16.88 13.51 -7.08
N ILE A 297 17.12 12.39 -6.41
CA ILE A 297 18.22 11.48 -6.72
C ILE A 297 17.65 10.11 -7.10
N ILE A 298 18.28 9.49 -8.09
CA ILE A 298 17.92 8.14 -8.55
C ILE A 298 19.14 7.22 -8.52
N GLY A 299 18.90 5.93 -8.28
CA GLY A 299 19.94 4.92 -8.26
C GLY A 299 19.52 3.62 -8.92
N GLN A 300 20.51 2.80 -9.29
CA GLN A 300 20.32 1.45 -9.81
C GLN A 300 21.27 0.49 -9.07
N TYR A 301 20.75 -0.62 -8.55
CA TYR A 301 21.58 -1.53 -7.76
C TYR A 301 22.58 -2.29 -8.63
N GLU A 302 23.80 -2.38 -8.11
CA GLU A 302 24.89 -3.14 -8.67
C GLU A 302 25.11 -4.42 -7.87
N ARG A 303 26.08 -5.24 -8.29
CA ARG A 303 26.46 -6.46 -7.58
C ARG A 303 26.74 -6.17 -6.10
N SER A 304 26.39 -7.11 -5.22
CA SER A 304 26.75 -7.01 -3.81
C SER A 304 28.28 -7.00 -3.62
N LEU A 305 28.75 -6.40 -2.53
CA LEU A 305 30.18 -6.30 -2.22
C LEU A 305 30.86 -7.67 -2.05
N ASP A 306 30.11 -8.68 -1.61
CA ASP A 306 30.58 -10.08 -1.48
C ASP A 306 30.48 -10.88 -2.79
N GLY A 307 29.95 -10.28 -3.87
CA GLY A 307 29.79 -10.90 -5.18
C GLY A 307 28.61 -11.87 -5.32
N ASN A 308 27.92 -12.20 -4.23
CA ASN A 308 26.90 -13.27 -4.18
C ASN A 308 25.55 -12.90 -4.81
N LYS A 309 25.23 -11.60 -4.89
CA LYS A 309 23.98 -11.10 -5.46
C LYS A 309 24.24 -10.32 -6.74
N PRO A 310 23.57 -10.66 -7.86
CA PRO A 310 23.79 -9.99 -9.14
C PRO A 310 23.28 -8.55 -9.14
N GLY A 311 23.86 -7.71 -9.98
CA GLY A 311 23.35 -6.36 -10.26
C GLY A 311 22.09 -6.36 -11.14
N TYR A 312 21.41 -5.23 -11.24
CA TYR A 312 20.14 -5.14 -11.98
C TYR A 312 20.27 -5.52 -13.47
N LYS A 313 21.32 -5.04 -14.14
CA LYS A 313 21.62 -5.32 -15.55
C LYS A 313 22.15 -6.73 -15.83
N GLU A 314 22.42 -7.50 -14.78
CA GLU A 314 22.80 -8.90 -14.90
C GLU A 314 21.59 -9.84 -14.97
N ASP A 315 20.38 -9.34 -14.71
CA ASP A 315 19.15 -10.05 -15.04
C ASP A 315 19.02 -10.12 -16.58
N ASP A 316 18.91 -11.33 -17.13
CA ASP A 316 18.81 -11.55 -18.58
C ASP A 316 17.54 -10.95 -19.21
N THR A 317 16.54 -10.64 -18.39
CA THR A 317 15.31 -9.98 -18.85
C THR A 317 15.44 -8.46 -18.95
N VAL A 318 16.56 -7.87 -18.49
CA VAL A 318 16.80 -6.43 -18.45
C VAL A 318 17.72 -5.99 -19.61
N PRO A 319 17.37 -4.94 -20.37
CA PRO A 319 18.27 -4.36 -21.37
C PRO A 319 19.61 -3.91 -20.76
N LYS A 320 20.73 -4.22 -21.42
CA LYS A 320 22.08 -3.91 -20.90
C LYS A 320 22.35 -2.41 -20.76
N ASP A 321 21.67 -1.60 -21.57
CA ASP A 321 21.68 -0.14 -21.53
C ASP A 321 20.58 0.46 -20.65
N SER A 322 19.81 -0.35 -19.92
CA SER A 322 18.71 0.12 -19.07
C SER A 322 19.15 1.21 -18.10
N ARG A 323 18.30 2.22 -17.96
CA ARG A 323 18.43 3.33 -17.01
C ARG A 323 17.30 3.33 -15.98
N CYS A 324 16.59 2.22 -15.86
CA CYS A 324 15.48 2.10 -14.93
C CYS A 324 15.96 2.30 -13.48
N PRO A 325 15.40 3.27 -12.74
CA PRO A 325 15.77 3.48 -11.35
C PRO A 325 15.17 2.38 -10.46
N THR A 326 16.05 1.68 -9.73
CA THR A 326 15.65 0.72 -8.68
C THR A 326 15.64 1.35 -7.30
N PHE A 327 16.15 2.58 -7.19
CA PHE A 327 16.09 3.45 -6.02
C PHE A 327 15.75 4.88 -6.46
N ALA A 328 14.96 5.57 -5.64
CA ALA A 328 14.79 7.01 -5.75
C ALA A 328 14.64 7.64 -4.34
N SER A 329 15.11 8.87 -4.21
CA SER A 329 14.76 9.77 -3.11
C SER A 329 14.36 11.11 -3.70
N MET A 330 13.18 11.61 -3.35
CA MET A 330 12.65 12.86 -3.87
C MET A 330 11.98 13.70 -2.79
N VAL A 331 11.90 15.00 -3.03
CA VAL A 331 11.28 15.95 -2.10
C VAL A 331 10.05 16.61 -2.72
N ALA A 332 8.91 16.44 -2.04
CA ALA A 332 7.67 17.11 -2.35
C ALA A 332 7.44 18.27 -1.36
N TYR A 333 6.74 19.30 -1.83
CA TYR A 333 6.28 20.41 -0.99
C TYR A 333 4.77 20.59 -1.17
N ILE A 334 4.06 20.74 -0.05
CA ILE A 334 2.62 20.99 -0.03
C ILE A 334 2.42 22.50 0.15
N LYS A 335 1.86 23.16 -0.87
CA LYS A 335 1.63 24.62 -0.89
C LYS A 335 0.31 24.97 -0.21
N ASN A 336 0.27 24.86 1.10
CA ASN A 336 -0.84 25.31 1.93
C ASN A 336 -0.35 25.88 3.28
N GLU A 337 -1.24 26.47 4.06
CA GLU A 337 -0.90 27.11 5.33
C GLU A 337 -0.20 26.16 6.31
N ARG A 338 -0.70 24.92 6.44
CA ARG A 338 -0.20 23.93 7.40
C ARG A 338 1.24 23.48 7.11
N TRP A 339 1.60 23.33 5.84
CA TRP A 339 2.82 22.64 5.42
C TRP A 339 3.81 23.50 4.63
N ASP A 340 3.50 24.78 4.40
CA ASP A 340 4.40 25.65 3.65
C ASP A 340 5.82 25.70 4.26
N GLY A 341 6.81 25.44 3.40
CA GLY A 341 8.22 25.31 3.75
C GLY A 341 8.67 23.94 4.28
N VAL A 342 7.76 23.02 4.63
CA VAL A 342 8.12 21.70 5.17
C VAL A 342 8.41 20.71 4.03
N PRO A 343 9.63 20.16 3.91
CA PRO A 343 9.94 19.14 2.92
C PRO A 343 9.39 17.76 3.32
N PHE A 344 8.74 17.11 2.35
CA PHE A 344 8.32 15.72 2.42
C PHE A 344 9.27 14.86 1.59
N ILE A 345 10.15 14.13 2.26
CA ILE A 345 11.20 13.31 1.67
C ILE A 345 10.66 11.88 1.46
N LEU A 346 10.46 11.48 0.22
CA LEU A 346 9.99 10.16 -0.17
C LEU A 346 11.17 9.30 -0.63
N LYS A 347 11.37 8.15 -0.01
CA LYS A 347 12.47 7.21 -0.30
C LYS A 347 11.92 5.84 -0.62
N ALA A 348 12.27 5.28 -1.77
CA ALA A 348 11.90 3.93 -2.15
C ALA A 348 13.08 3.25 -2.84
N GLY A 349 13.33 1.98 -2.52
CA GLY A 349 14.28 1.18 -3.27
C GLY A 349 14.25 -0.31 -3.00
N LYS A 350 14.79 -1.05 -3.98
CA LYS A 350 15.03 -2.49 -3.94
C LYS A 350 16.50 -2.80 -3.70
N ALA A 351 16.79 -4.04 -3.33
CA ALA A 351 18.15 -4.52 -3.02
C ALA A 351 18.86 -3.66 -1.96
N LEU A 352 18.13 -3.24 -0.92
CA LEU A 352 18.65 -2.45 0.19
C LEU A 352 19.03 -3.34 1.39
N ASN A 353 19.56 -2.73 2.44
CA ASN A 353 20.07 -3.46 3.62
C ASN A 353 19.00 -4.16 4.48
N GLU A 354 17.72 -3.82 4.34
CA GLU A 354 16.65 -4.36 5.19
C GLU A 354 15.27 -4.19 4.52
N GLN A 355 14.29 -4.98 4.98
CA GLN A 355 12.88 -4.71 4.70
C GLN A 355 12.37 -3.68 5.71
N LYS A 356 11.89 -2.53 5.23
CA LYS A 356 11.33 -1.49 6.10
C LYS A 356 10.37 -0.57 5.34
N THR A 357 9.18 -0.39 5.88
CA THR A 357 8.29 0.72 5.53
C THR A 357 7.98 1.52 6.78
N GLU A 358 8.27 2.81 6.77
CA GLU A 358 8.18 3.67 7.95
C GLU A 358 7.91 5.12 7.57
N VAL A 359 7.14 5.80 8.41
CA VAL A 359 6.99 7.25 8.43
C VAL A 359 7.81 7.80 9.60
N ARG A 360 8.59 8.85 9.36
CA ARG A 360 9.32 9.58 10.38
C ARG A 360 9.01 11.07 10.26
N ILE A 361 8.50 11.65 11.33
CA ILE A 361 8.25 13.09 11.45
C ILE A 361 9.30 13.63 12.40
N GLN A 362 10.20 14.47 11.89
CA GLN A 362 11.24 15.10 12.69
C GLN A 362 10.78 16.51 13.09
N PHE A 363 10.74 16.77 14.40
CA PHE A 363 10.38 18.07 14.94
C PHE A 363 11.56 19.05 14.86
N LYS A 364 11.27 20.35 14.95
CA LYS A 364 12.28 21.41 14.99
C LYS A 364 13.16 21.31 16.24
N ASP A 365 14.31 21.98 16.17
CA ASP A 365 15.20 22.13 17.30
C ASP A 365 14.48 22.84 18.46
N VAL A 366 14.77 22.43 19.70
CA VAL A 366 14.36 23.19 20.88
C VAL A 366 15.10 24.52 20.91
N THR A 367 14.45 25.56 21.43
CA THR A 367 15.04 26.91 21.52
C THR A 367 16.38 26.87 22.26
N SER A 368 17.38 27.54 21.69
CA SER A 368 18.72 27.65 22.28
C SER A 368 18.66 28.24 23.68
N GLY A 369 19.42 27.67 24.62
CA GLY A 369 19.48 28.17 26.00
C GLY A 369 20.14 27.16 26.94
N ILE A 370 19.34 26.58 27.83
CA ILE A 370 19.79 25.63 28.87
C ILE A 370 20.41 24.36 28.28
N PHE A 371 19.98 23.98 27.07
CA PHE A 371 20.43 22.79 26.38
C PHE A 371 21.22 23.17 25.13
N LYS A 372 22.39 22.56 24.97
CA LYS A 372 23.26 22.73 23.80
C LYS A 372 23.26 21.43 23.00
N ASP A 373 23.10 21.54 21.68
CA ASP A 373 23.19 20.42 20.73
C ASP A 373 22.27 19.22 21.06
N ILE A 374 21.07 19.49 21.59
CA ILE A 374 20.09 18.44 21.87
C ILE A 374 19.51 17.85 20.58
N PRO A 375 19.46 16.52 20.43
CA PRO A 375 18.79 15.87 19.31
C PRO A 375 17.32 16.26 19.17
N ARG A 376 16.88 16.41 17.91
CA ARG A 376 15.46 16.66 17.58
C ARG A 376 14.58 15.50 18.03
N ASN A 377 13.36 15.82 18.45
CA ASN A 377 12.35 14.79 18.69
C ASN A 377 11.89 14.19 17.36
N GLU A 378 11.47 12.94 17.38
CA GLU A 378 10.94 12.27 16.19
C GLU A 378 9.75 11.40 16.56
N LEU A 379 8.65 11.54 15.82
CA LEU A 379 7.57 10.56 15.84
C LEU A 379 7.81 9.57 14.70
N VAL A 380 7.78 8.28 15.03
CA VAL A 380 8.04 7.21 14.07
C VAL A 380 6.88 6.22 14.05
N LEU A 381 6.33 5.97 12.87
CA LEU A 381 5.32 4.96 12.62
C LEU A 381 5.92 3.91 11.68
N ARG A 382 6.31 2.76 12.23
CA ARG A 382 6.80 1.65 11.42
C ARG A 382 5.62 0.83 10.94
N VAL A 383 5.38 0.89 9.63
CA VAL A 383 4.30 0.19 8.95
C VAL A 383 4.60 -1.31 8.83
N GLN A 384 5.85 -1.67 8.52
CA GLN A 384 6.31 -3.06 8.48
C GLN A 384 7.84 -3.12 8.39
N PRO A 385 8.48 -4.24 8.79
CA PRO A 385 7.94 -5.30 9.64
C PRO A 385 7.78 -4.82 11.10
N ASN A 386 7.15 -5.62 11.96
CA ASN A 386 6.97 -5.33 13.39
C ASN A 386 6.30 -3.96 13.62
N GLU A 387 5.01 -3.89 13.33
CA GLU A 387 4.16 -2.71 13.47
C GLU A 387 4.40 -2.01 14.83
N SER A 388 4.83 -0.75 14.78
CA SER A 388 5.12 0.03 15.98
C SER A 388 4.93 1.52 15.79
N ILE A 389 4.64 2.21 16.90
CA ILE A 389 4.68 3.67 17.02
C ILE A 389 5.62 4.00 18.15
N TYR A 390 6.57 4.90 17.92
CA TYR A 390 7.41 5.39 19.00
C TYR A 390 7.78 6.86 18.82
N ILE A 391 7.95 7.55 19.94
CA ILE A 391 8.39 8.95 19.97
C ILE A 391 9.79 8.97 20.56
N LYS A 392 10.77 9.39 19.77
CA LYS A 392 12.12 9.70 20.24
C LYS A 392 12.11 11.06 20.94
N MET A 393 12.56 11.06 22.19
CA MET A 393 12.58 12.23 23.06
C MET A 393 13.83 12.25 23.93
N ASN A 394 14.20 13.45 24.39
CA ASN A 394 15.33 13.60 25.30
C ASN A 394 14.86 13.42 26.74
N SER A 395 15.60 12.62 27.50
CA SER A 395 15.36 12.38 28.92
C SER A 395 16.67 12.54 29.70
N LYS A 396 16.57 12.60 31.03
CA LYS A 396 17.74 12.53 31.90
C LYS A 396 18.29 11.10 31.89
N LEU A 397 19.60 10.94 31.70
CA LEU A 397 20.26 9.64 31.85
C LEU A 397 19.97 9.07 33.26
N PRO A 398 19.43 7.84 33.38
CA PRO A 398 19.20 7.22 34.68
C PRO A 398 20.50 7.14 35.48
N GLY A 399 20.45 7.51 36.76
CA GLY A 399 21.62 7.58 37.64
C GLY A 399 21.83 8.97 38.27
N LEU A 400 23.06 9.26 38.70
CA LEU A 400 23.39 10.46 39.46
C LEU A 400 23.78 11.68 38.60
N SER A 401 24.02 11.50 37.29
CA SER A 401 24.33 12.62 36.40
C SER A 401 23.07 13.35 35.92
N MET A 402 23.22 14.63 35.56
CA MET A 402 22.19 15.45 34.89
C MET A 402 22.34 15.46 33.37
N GLN A 403 23.12 14.52 32.82
CA GLN A 403 23.31 14.42 31.37
C GLN A 403 22.01 13.99 30.68
N THR A 404 21.77 14.52 29.50
CA THR A 404 20.64 14.15 28.66
C THR A 404 20.98 12.95 27.78
N VAL A 405 20.01 12.08 27.56
CA VAL A 405 20.09 10.94 26.65
C VAL A 405 18.85 10.90 25.76
N LEU A 406 19.03 10.52 24.49
CA LEU A 406 17.92 10.27 23.58
C LEU A 406 17.33 8.88 23.90
N THR A 407 16.03 8.83 24.14
CA THR A 407 15.27 7.59 24.41
C THR A 407 13.90 7.69 23.75
N GLU A 408 13.00 6.76 24.03
CA GLU A 408 11.73 6.62 23.35
C GLU A 408 10.57 6.21 24.27
N LEU A 409 9.37 6.63 23.88
CA LEU A 409 8.12 6.02 24.32
C LEU A 409 7.67 5.07 23.21
N ASP A 410 7.53 3.77 23.50
CA ASP A 410 7.29 2.71 22.50
C ASP A 410 5.93 2.02 22.66
N LEU A 411 5.24 1.87 21.53
CA LEU A 411 4.11 0.97 21.33
C LEU A 411 4.43 -0.01 20.20
N THR A 412 5.01 -1.15 20.54
CA THR A 412 5.17 -2.28 19.62
C THR A 412 3.96 -3.22 19.69
N TYR A 413 3.20 -3.33 18.58
CA TYR A 413 1.89 -4.01 18.56
C TYR A 413 1.99 -5.48 18.97
N ARG A 414 2.95 -6.22 18.40
CA ARG A 414 3.16 -7.64 18.71
C ARG A 414 3.42 -7.90 20.20
N ARG A 415 4.01 -6.94 20.92
CA ARG A 415 4.25 -7.03 22.37
C ARG A 415 3.03 -6.62 23.18
N ARG A 416 2.31 -5.57 22.75
CA ARG A 416 1.20 -4.97 23.51
C ARG A 416 -0.15 -5.67 23.30
N PHE A 417 -0.35 -6.26 22.12
CA PHE A 417 -1.57 -6.92 21.65
C PHE A 417 -1.24 -8.34 21.15
N SER A 418 -0.58 -9.15 21.99
CA SER A 418 -0.07 -10.48 21.63
C SER A 418 -1.16 -11.51 21.31
N ASP A 419 -2.38 -11.23 21.75
CA ASP A 419 -3.60 -12.02 21.59
C ASP A 419 -4.42 -11.64 20.35
N LEU A 420 -4.04 -10.56 19.65
CA LEU A 420 -4.70 -10.12 18.43
C LEU A 420 -3.85 -10.47 17.20
N LYS A 421 -4.54 -10.92 16.14
CA LYS A 421 -3.93 -11.06 14.82
C LYS A 421 -4.18 -9.79 14.01
N ILE A 422 -3.12 -9.13 13.54
CA ILE A 422 -3.26 -8.04 12.57
C ILE A 422 -3.69 -8.64 11.22
N PRO A 423 -4.81 -8.20 10.62
CA PRO A 423 -5.25 -8.69 9.32
C PRO A 423 -4.27 -8.27 8.22
N GLU A 424 -4.12 -9.12 7.20
CA GLU A 424 -3.37 -8.72 6.01
C GLU A 424 -4.12 -7.62 5.23
N ALA A 425 -3.39 -6.78 4.50
CA ALA A 425 -3.99 -5.65 3.79
C ALA A 425 -5.15 -6.03 2.86
N TYR A 426 -5.03 -7.16 2.16
CA TYR A 426 -6.08 -7.66 1.27
C TYR A 426 -7.32 -8.16 2.03
N GLU A 427 -7.18 -8.67 3.25
CA GLU A 427 -8.33 -9.01 4.10
C GLU A 427 -9.12 -7.74 4.43
N SER A 428 -8.43 -6.68 4.85
CA SER A 428 -9.08 -5.39 5.15
C SER A 428 -9.77 -4.81 3.91
N LEU A 429 -9.10 -4.74 2.76
CA LEU A 429 -9.67 -4.08 1.58
C LEU A 429 -10.84 -4.87 1.00
N ILE A 430 -10.76 -6.21 0.93
CA ILE A 430 -11.91 -6.99 0.46
C ILE A 430 -13.12 -6.81 1.39
N LEU A 431 -12.89 -6.70 2.70
CA LEU A 431 -13.96 -6.41 3.66
C LEU A 431 -14.54 -5.00 3.47
N ASP A 432 -13.70 -3.98 3.27
CA ASP A 432 -14.15 -2.61 3.01
C ASP A 432 -14.99 -2.57 1.71
N ALA A 433 -14.58 -3.31 0.67
CA ALA A 433 -15.35 -3.46 -0.57
C ALA A 433 -16.68 -4.23 -0.37
N LEU A 434 -16.78 -5.16 0.58
CA LEU A 434 -18.04 -5.81 0.95
C LEU A 434 -18.97 -4.84 1.71
N LYS A 435 -18.40 -3.97 2.54
CA LYS A 435 -19.12 -2.92 3.27
C LYS A 435 -19.53 -1.74 2.40
N GLY A 436 -18.92 -1.59 1.22
CA GLY A 436 -19.12 -0.43 0.36
C GLY A 436 -18.38 0.81 0.86
N ASP A 437 -17.34 0.62 1.64
CA ASP A 437 -16.52 1.71 2.17
C ASP A 437 -15.38 2.04 1.20
N HIS A 438 -15.43 3.24 0.61
CA HIS A 438 -14.43 3.74 -0.33
C HIS A 438 -13.25 4.45 0.35
N SER A 439 -13.23 4.60 1.68
CA SER A 439 -12.21 5.40 2.39
C SER A 439 -10.77 4.99 2.08
N ASN A 440 -10.56 3.68 1.84
CA ASN A 440 -9.26 3.06 1.58
C ASN A 440 -9.05 2.69 0.11
N PHE A 441 -9.79 3.31 -0.82
CA PHE A 441 -9.68 3.09 -2.27
C PHE A 441 -9.42 4.39 -3.01
N VAL A 442 -8.63 4.30 -4.10
CA VAL A 442 -8.20 5.49 -4.84
C VAL A 442 -9.33 5.98 -5.76
N ARG A 443 -9.72 7.26 -5.62
CA ARG A 443 -10.69 7.93 -6.50
C ARG A 443 -10.08 8.30 -7.86
N ASP A 444 -10.91 8.49 -8.87
CA ASP A 444 -10.50 8.93 -10.21
C ASP A 444 -9.74 10.27 -10.18
N ASP A 445 -10.29 11.28 -9.49
CA ASP A 445 -9.67 12.60 -9.33
C ASP A 445 -8.43 12.57 -8.43
N GLU A 446 -8.37 11.66 -7.47
CA GLU A 446 -7.19 11.36 -6.65
C GLU A 446 -6.06 10.80 -7.52
N LEU A 447 -6.40 9.89 -8.43
CA LEU A 447 -5.46 9.31 -9.37
C LEU A 447 -4.96 10.34 -10.39
N ASP A 448 -5.82 11.18 -10.95
CA ASP A 448 -5.43 12.29 -11.83
C ASP A 448 -4.45 13.24 -11.11
N ALA A 449 -4.82 13.69 -9.91
CA ALA A 449 -3.98 14.59 -9.12
C ALA A 449 -2.63 13.96 -8.75
N SER A 450 -2.60 12.65 -8.48
CA SER A 450 -1.36 11.92 -8.22
C SER A 450 -0.44 11.90 -9.45
N TRP A 451 -0.96 11.58 -10.63
CA TRP A 451 -0.16 11.51 -11.85
C TRP A 451 0.35 12.88 -12.29
N ARG A 452 -0.44 13.95 -12.09
CA ARG A 452 0.00 15.33 -12.33
C ARG A 452 1.30 15.67 -11.60
N ILE A 453 1.52 15.11 -10.41
CA ILE A 453 2.72 15.39 -9.59
C ILE A 453 3.97 14.71 -10.18
N PHE A 454 3.84 13.50 -10.71
CA PHE A 454 4.98 12.65 -11.10
C PHE A 454 5.25 12.61 -12.61
N SER A 455 4.23 12.75 -13.46
CA SER A 455 4.39 12.61 -14.92
C SER A 455 5.46 13.52 -15.53
N PRO A 456 5.58 14.81 -15.16
CA PRO A 456 6.65 15.65 -15.71
C PRO A 456 8.06 15.13 -15.40
N LEU A 457 8.29 14.61 -14.18
CA LEU A 457 9.57 14.01 -13.81
C LEU A 457 9.83 12.71 -14.58
N LEU A 458 8.79 11.87 -14.72
CA LEU A 458 8.90 10.60 -15.44
C LEU A 458 9.25 10.82 -16.91
N HIS A 459 8.54 11.73 -17.60
CA HIS A 459 8.86 12.10 -18.98
C HIS A 459 10.24 12.73 -19.09
N TYR A 460 10.63 13.61 -18.15
CA TYR A 460 11.99 14.15 -18.11
C TYR A 460 13.06 13.05 -18.02
N LEU A 461 12.88 12.04 -17.15
CA LEU A 461 13.82 10.92 -17.05
C LEU A 461 13.81 10.02 -18.29
N ASP A 462 12.65 9.83 -18.91
CA ASP A 462 12.49 9.00 -20.10
C ASP A 462 13.11 9.67 -21.35
N ASP A 463 13.00 10.99 -21.48
CA ASP A 463 13.50 11.77 -22.62
C ASP A 463 15.01 12.07 -22.53
N ASN A 464 15.54 12.27 -21.32
CA ASN A 464 16.93 12.66 -21.10
C ASN A 464 17.82 11.44 -20.87
N LYS A 465 18.16 10.76 -21.97
CA LYS A 465 19.02 9.57 -22.01
C LYS A 465 20.49 9.86 -21.66
N GLU A 466 20.86 11.03 -21.18
CA GLU A 466 22.15 11.32 -20.60
C GLU A 466 22.15 11.13 -19.08
N ILE A 467 20.98 11.16 -18.43
CA ILE A 467 20.81 10.93 -17.00
C ILE A 467 21.08 9.44 -16.70
N ILE A 468 22.11 9.17 -15.91
CA ILE A 468 22.48 7.81 -15.49
C ILE A 468 22.15 7.65 -14.00
N PRO A 469 21.36 6.63 -13.61
CA PRO A 469 21.14 6.34 -12.20
C PRO A 469 22.45 6.04 -11.47
N MET A 470 22.61 6.55 -10.26
CA MET A 470 23.81 6.28 -9.45
C MET A 470 23.87 4.80 -9.04
N GLY A 471 25.02 4.17 -9.25
CA GLY A 471 25.28 2.81 -8.78
C GLY A 471 25.23 2.74 -7.26
N TYR A 472 24.61 1.70 -6.71
CA TYR A 472 24.71 1.37 -5.29
C TYR A 472 24.84 -0.15 -5.10
N PRO A 473 25.73 -0.64 -4.22
CA PRO A 473 25.86 -2.08 -4.01
C PRO A 473 24.56 -2.68 -3.47
N TYR A 474 24.19 -3.86 -3.98
CA TYR A 474 23.12 -4.66 -3.39
C TYR A 474 23.38 -4.84 -1.88
N GLY A 475 22.37 -4.54 -1.06
CA GLY A 475 22.42 -4.64 0.40
C GLY A 475 22.91 -3.37 1.09
N SER A 476 23.21 -2.30 0.36
CA SER A 476 23.53 -0.99 0.94
C SER A 476 22.28 -0.19 1.33
N ARG A 477 22.45 1.02 1.89
CA ARG A 477 21.33 1.92 2.22
C ARG A 477 20.79 2.71 1.00
N GLY A 478 21.45 2.59 -0.16
CA GLY A 478 21.18 3.36 -1.38
C GLY A 478 22.44 4.09 -1.87
N PRO A 479 22.30 5.03 -2.81
CA PRO A 479 23.42 5.84 -3.32
C PRO A 479 24.17 6.58 -2.21
N ALA A 480 25.49 6.75 -2.37
CA ALA A 480 26.35 7.37 -1.35
C ALA A 480 25.93 8.81 -0.99
N VAL A 481 25.38 9.55 -1.95
CA VAL A 481 24.91 10.94 -1.77
C VAL A 481 23.58 11.05 -1.01
N LEU A 482 22.94 9.93 -0.62
CA LEU A 482 21.61 9.94 -0.01
C LEU A 482 21.58 10.72 1.31
N ASP A 483 22.57 10.51 2.18
CA ASP A 483 22.60 11.14 3.49
C ASP A 483 22.80 12.68 3.33
N ASP A 484 23.73 13.12 2.48
CA ASP A 484 23.94 14.53 2.12
C ASP A 484 22.69 15.16 1.47
N PHE A 485 22.05 14.44 0.55
CA PHE A 485 20.81 14.88 -0.09
C PHE A 485 19.74 15.14 0.96
N THR A 486 19.45 14.18 1.84
CA THR A 486 18.42 14.38 2.87
C THR A 486 18.79 15.44 3.90
N ALA A 487 20.07 15.58 4.24
CA ALA A 487 20.57 16.64 5.12
C ALA A 487 20.36 18.03 4.53
N SER A 488 20.52 18.20 3.21
CA SER A 488 20.26 19.47 2.51
C SER A 488 18.79 19.92 2.60
N TYR A 489 17.86 18.99 2.91
CA TYR A 489 16.44 19.27 3.18
C TYR A 489 16.09 19.23 4.68
N GLY A 490 17.07 19.44 5.55
CA GLY A 490 16.87 19.64 6.98
C GLY A 490 16.88 18.36 7.82
N TYR A 491 16.96 17.17 7.22
CA TYR A 491 17.04 15.95 8.03
C TYR A 491 18.36 15.86 8.79
N LYS A 492 18.28 15.86 10.12
CA LYS A 492 19.44 15.61 10.99
C LYS A 492 19.46 14.14 11.39
N PHE A 493 20.42 13.37 10.86
CA PHE A 493 20.59 11.96 11.23
C PHE A 493 21.22 11.84 12.63
N SER A 494 20.52 11.20 13.56
CA SER A 494 20.88 11.22 14.99
C SER A 494 21.66 9.99 15.48
N ASP A 495 22.07 9.04 14.63
CA ASP A 495 22.87 7.88 15.09
C ASP A 495 24.23 8.30 15.65
N ALA A 496 24.72 9.50 15.31
CA ALA A 496 25.87 10.12 15.95
C ALA A 496 25.70 10.34 17.47
N ALA A 497 24.46 10.28 18.00
CA ALA A 497 24.16 10.35 19.43
C ALA A 497 24.09 8.97 20.13
N GLY A 498 24.43 7.88 19.43
CA GLY A 498 24.48 6.53 20.02
C GLY A 498 23.11 5.86 20.23
N TYR A 499 22.05 6.39 19.63
CA TYR A 499 20.71 5.81 19.74
C TYR A 499 20.60 4.52 18.93
N GLN A 500 20.22 3.42 19.59
CA GLN A 500 19.89 2.15 18.95
C GLN A 500 18.51 1.70 19.41
N TRP A 501 17.62 1.41 18.47
CA TRP A 501 16.29 0.86 18.73
C TRP A 501 16.30 -0.64 18.38
N PRO A 502 15.73 -1.53 19.22
CA PRO A 502 14.91 -1.27 20.41
C PRO A 502 15.70 -1.20 21.73
N GLN A 503 17.03 -1.35 21.72
CA GLN A 503 17.85 -1.32 22.93
C GLN A 503 18.95 -0.28 22.80
N THR A 504 18.85 0.78 23.59
CA THR A 504 19.94 1.75 23.75
C THR A 504 20.87 1.23 24.86
N SER A 505 22.08 0.79 24.50
CA SER A 505 23.09 0.40 25.47
C SER A 505 23.75 1.63 26.08
N ALA A 506 23.84 1.68 27.41
CA ALA A 506 24.60 2.73 28.12
C ALA A 506 26.13 2.53 28.04
N GLU A 507 26.61 1.45 27.40
CA GLU A 507 28.04 1.10 27.39
C GLU A 507 28.92 2.13 26.67
N GLY A 508 28.39 2.85 25.68
CA GLY A 508 29.11 3.94 25.01
C GLY A 508 29.30 5.20 25.87
N ASN A 509 28.61 5.30 27.01
CA ASN A 509 28.67 6.43 27.95
C ASN A 509 29.30 6.05 29.31
N LYS A 510 29.91 4.87 29.43
CA LYS A 510 30.74 4.52 30.59
C LYS A 510 32.07 5.27 30.46
N LEU A 511 32.25 6.33 31.26
CA LEU A 511 33.56 6.90 31.54
C LEU A 511 34.38 5.95 32.42
#